data_AF-A0A442RWZ5-F1
#
_entry.id   AF-A0A442RWZ5-F1
#
_cell.length_a   1.000
_cell.length_b   1.000
_cell.length_c   1.000
_cell.angle_alpha   90.00
_cell.angle_beta   90.00
_cell.angle_gamma   90.00
#
_symmetry.space_group_name_H-M   'P 1'
#
loop_
_entity.id
_entity.type
_entity.pdbx_description
1 polymer ?
#
loop_
_entity_poly.entity_id
_entity_poly.type
_entity_poly.pdbx_seq_one_letter_code
_entity_poly.pdbx_strand_id
1 'polypeptide(L)'
;TLVAVVFDRAALTMRNLAISAIAVIVVSPHEVVGASFQMSFAATAALVGAYAGWSDYRADKAKAPRQRRSPVAFVTRKLVAGAGTIAMTSIIAGSATALFAIWHFQRVSPLSLFANLAVMPIVTIVMFLAVLSALAMPFGLDGPFLYMMGKGLTAMIAISGWISERSPVDAVGLISLQSVLLVTVALVIATMATTWLRLAALPFALAGLLTISETRTPDVLISEDAHLVALPIGGGELAVNRMRSNEFTTDNWKHALVSTTIVEPETFEKGDVRFDIADPADLPPGAPFTCTAGLCLARHPSGALIALADNRKTARPACAFADLIVIDDATAYYKPCRNPLVLVVTKRQLARMGSAAVFFDPLSATTRAEIRFAVRQPYRPWHEQRRFSREARGLPPYRRAEKPKKPAVQ
;
A
#
# COMPACT_ATOMS: atom_id res chain seq x y z
N THR A 1 -9.03 -28.82 0.43
CA THR A 1 -10.50 -28.83 0.26
C THR A 1 -11.08 -30.24 0.32
N LEU A 2 -10.51 -31.25 -0.35
CA LEU A 2 -10.98 -32.65 -0.29
C LEU A 2 -10.94 -33.31 1.10
N VAL A 3 -9.92 -33.04 1.93
CA VAL A 3 -9.83 -33.60 3.29
C VAL A 3 -10.87 -33.01 4.25
N ALA A 4 -11.34 -31.78 4.01
CA ALA A 4 -12.34 -31.12 4.85
C ALA A 4 -13.77 -31.62 4.62
N VAL A 5 -14.04 -32.24 3.45
CA VAL A 5 -15.35 -32.83 3.11
C VAL A 5 -15.54 -34.20 3.78
N VAL A 6 -14.44 -34.87 4.18
CA VAL A 6 -14.50 -36.17 4.87
C VAL A 6 -14.75 -36.04 6.38
N PHE A 7 -14.41 -34.89 6.98
CA PHE A 7 -14.64 -34.62 8.40
C PHE A 7 -15.95 -33.87 8.64
N ASP A 8 -17.06 -34.55 8.36
CA ASP A 8 -18.47 -34.18 8.49
C ASP A 8 -18.88 -33.48 9.82
N ARG A 9 -18.36 -32.26 10.05
CA ARG A 9 -18.79 -31.25 11.01
C ARG A 9 -18.52 -29.89 10.41
N ALA A 10 -19.51 -29.00 10.44
CA ALA A 10 -19.49 -27.63 9.91
C ALA A 10 -18.07 -27.05 9.80
N ALA A 11 -17.52 -27.03 8.59
CA ALA A 11 -16.10 -26.81 8.30
C ALA A 11 -15.56 -25.41 8.70
N LEU A 12 -16.43 -24.52 9.17
CA LEU A 12 -16.12 -23.12 9.50
C LEU A 12 -16.52 -22.84 10.96
N THR A 13 -15.64 -23.16 11.90
CA THR A 13 -15.77 -22.75 13.31
C THR A 13 -14.59 -21.86 13.70
N MET A 14 -14.80 -20.95 14.66
CA MET A 14 -13.73 -20.09 15.21
C MET A 14 -12.54 -20.90 15.73
N ARG A 15 -12.79 -22.14 16.18
CA ARG A 15 -11.75 -23.07 16.64
C ARG A 15 -10.81 -23.50 15.52
N ASN A 16 -11.34 -23.87 14.34
CA ASN A 16 -10.51 -24.25 13.19
C ASN A 16 -9.70 -23.06 12.67
N LEU A 17 -10.27 -21.85 12.73
CA LEU A 17 -9.57 -20.61 12.39
C LEU A 17 -8.39 -20.35 13.36
N ALA A 18 -8.62 -20.50 14.67
CA ALA A 18 -7.57 -20.33 15.68
C ALA A 18 -6.43 -21.34 15.53
N ILE A 19 -6.75 -22.62 15.28
CA ILE A 19 -5.74 -23.67 15.05
C ILE A 19 -4.91 -23.34 13.80
N SER A 20 -5.57 -22.90 12.72
CA SER A 20 -4.88 -22.47 11.49
C SER A 20 -3.95 -21.28 11.75
N ALA A 21 -4.39 -20.29 12.54
CA ALA A 21 -3.57 -19.13 12.88
C ALA A 21 -2.31 -19.54 13.68
N ILE A 22 -2.47 -20.40 14.70
CA ILE A 22 -1.35 -20.90 15.50
C ILE A 22 -0.35 -21.66 14.61
N ALA A 23 -0.84 -22.54 13.73
CA ALA A 23 0.02 -23.29 12.81
C ALA A 23 0.83 -22.36 11.90
N VAL A 24 0.21 -21.31 11.34
CA VAL A 24 0.91 -20.36 10.47
C VAL A 24 1.94 -19.53 11.27
N ILE A 25 1.61 -19.09 12.48
CA ILE A 25 2.55 -18.34 13.34
C ILE A 25 3.80 -19.19 13.65
N VAL A 26 3.64 -20.50 13.87
CA VAL A 26 4.75 -21.41 14.17
C VAL A 26 5.61 -21.68 12.94
N VAL A 27 5.00 -21.92 11.77
CA VAL A 27 5.73 -22.29 10.54
C VAL A 27 6.36 -21.07 9.87
N SER A 28 5.62 -19.98 9.73
CA SER A 28 6.01 -18.80 8.97
C SER A 28 5.57 -17.51 9.69
N PRO A 29 6.26 -17.12 10.78
CA PRO A 29 5.89 -15.93 11.56
C PRO A 29 6.00 -14.63 10.75
N HIS A 30 6.77 -14.61 9.66
CA HIS A 30 6.91 -13.44 8.79
C HIS A 30 5.64 -13.17 7.96
N GLU A 31 4.88 -14.20 7.59
CA GLU A 31 3.64 -14.07 6.81
C GLU A 31 2.54 -13.36 7.59
N VAL A 32 2.57 -13.42 8.91
CA VAL A 32 1.59 -12.78 9.82
C VAL A 32 1.62 -11.26 9.70
N VAL A 33 2.78 -10.70 9.37
CA VAL A 33 2.96 -9.26 9.14
C VAL A 33 2.53 -8.86 7.72
N GLY A 34 2.33 -9.83 6.83
CA GLY A 34 1.92 -9.62 5.46
C GLY A 34 0.46 -9.17 5.34
N ALA A 35 0.20 -8.22 4.43
CA ALA A 35 -1.12 -7.71 4.15
C ALA A 35 -2.12 -8.81 3.75
N SER A 36 -1.68 -9.77 2.94
CA SER A 36 -2.51 -10.89 2.45
C SER A 36 -3.04 -11.77 3.57
N PHE A 37 -2.17 -12.13 4.53
CA PHE A 37 -2.56 -12.92 5.70
C PHE A 37 -3.58 -12.17 6.54
N GLN A 38 -3.29 -10.90 6.87
CA GLN A 38 -4.14 -10.08 7.73
C GLN A 38 -5.52 -9.85 7.12
N MET A 39 -5.59 -9.49 5.84
CA MET A 39 -6.86 -9.32 5.12
C MET A 39 -7.66 -10.63 5.08
N SER A 40 -7.02 -11.76 4.76
CA SER A 40 -7.74 -13.04 4.64
C SER A 40 -8.25 -13.56 6.00
N PHE A 41 -7.43 -13.50 7.05
CA PHE A 41 -7.84 -13.91 8.39
C PHE A 41 -8.91 -12.98 8.98
N ALA A 42 -8.83 -11.67 8.74
CA ALA A 42 -9.86 -10.73 9.16
C ALA A 42 -11.20 -11.00 8.46
N ALA A 43 -11.19 -11.21 7.14
CA ALA A 43 -12.40 -11.53 6.38
C ALA A 43 -13.06 -12.83 6.87
N THR A 44 -12.27 -13.89 7.06
CA THR A 44 -12.77 -15.18 7.52
C THR A 44 -13.29 -15.12 8.96
N ALA A 45 -12.59 -14.44 9.87
CA ALA A 45 -13.07 -14.20 11.24
C ALA A 45 -14.40 -13.43 11.24
N ALA A 46 -14.51 -12.38 10.43
CA ALA A 46 -15.71 -11.56 10.32
C ALA A 46 -16.91 -12.37 9.79
N LEU A 47 -16.70 -13.18 8.73
CA LEU A 47 -17.74 -14.04 8.16
C LEU A 47 -18.21 -15.12 9.14
N VAL A 48 -17.28 -15.82 9.80
CA VAL A 48 -17.62 -16.86 10.78
C VAL A 48 -18.34 -16.27 11.99
N GLY A 49 -17.86 -15.14 12.51
CA GLY A 49 -18.49 -14.42 13.63
C GLY A 49 -19.89 -13.91 13.29
N ALA A 50 -20.08 -13.33 12.11
CA ALA A 50 -21.38 -12.86 11.65
C ALA A 50 -22.36 -14.01 11.37
N TYR A 51 -21.89 -15.13 10.82
CA TYR A 51 -22.72 -16.32 10.62
C TYR A 51 -23.22 -16.89 11.95
N ALA A 52 -22.35 -16.99 12.96
CA ALA A 52 -22.73 -17.40 14.31
C ALA A 52 -23.76 -16.45 14.94
N GLY A 53 -23.56 -15.14 14.82
CA GLY A 53 -24.57 -14.17 15.29
C GLY A 53 -25.91 -14.27 14.55
N TRP A 54 -25.89 -14.58 13.26
CA TRP A 54 -27.11 -14.74 12.47
C TRP A 54 -27.86 -16.04 12.79
N SER A 55 -27.14 -17.15 13.05
CA SER A 55 -27.78 -18.41 13.46
C SER A 55 -28.52 -18.26 14.78
N ASP A 56 -27.93 -17.57 15.76
CA ASP A 56 -28.52 -17.36 17.07
C ASP A 56 -29.81 -16.52 16.97
N TYR A 57 -29.75 -15.41 16.22
CA TYR A 57 -30.93 -14.55 15.98
C TYR A 57 -32.06 -15.24 15.20
N ARG A 58 -31.72 -16.14 14.26
CA ARG A 58 -32.73 -16.93 13.54
C ARG A 58 -33.34 -18.02 14.41
N ALA A 59 -32.58 -18.62 15.32
CA ALA A 59 -33.11 -19.61 16.27
C ALA A 59 -34.21 -19.00 17.15
N ASP A 60 -34.04 -17.74 17.58
CA ASP A 60 -35.04 -17.01 18.36
C ASP A 60 -36.29 -16.62 17.55
N LYS A 61 -36.16 -16.43 16.23
CA LYS A 61 -37.27 -16.03 15.33
C LYS A 61 -37.92 -17.17 14.54
N ALA A 62 -37.50 -18.42 14.73
CA ALA A 62 -38.02 -19.58 13.99
C ALA A 62 -39.47 -19.99 14.36
N LYS A 63 -40.21 -19.20 15.13
CA LYS A 63 -41.59 -19.48 15.56
C LYS A 63 -42.72 -18.94 14.64
N ALA A 64 -42.42 -18.37 13.47
CA ALA A 64 -43.47 -17.84 12.59
C ALA A 64 -43.98 -18.90 11.57
N PRO A 65 -45.31 -19.14 11.46
CA PRO A 65 -45.86 -20.16 10.59
C PRO A 65 -45.66 -19.82 9.10
N ARG A 66 -45.32 -20.85 8.33
CA ARG A 66 -44.94 -20.76 6.92
C ARG A 66 -46.21 -20.72 6.04
N GLN A 67 -46.67 -19.51 5.70
CA GLN A 67 -47.85 -19.34 4.86
C GLN A 67 -47.57 -19.75 3.41
N ARG A 68 -48.43 -20.62 2.86
CA ARG A 68 -48.45 -21.02 1.43
C ARG A 68 -48.62 -19.77 0.56
N ARG A 69 -47.61 -19.45 -0.24
CA ARG A 69 -47.62 -18.33 -1.19
C ARG A 69 -47.26 -18.82 -2.59
N SER A 70 -47.76 -18.09 -3.60
CA SER A 70 -47.59 -18.31 -5.04
C SER A 70 -46.13 -18.68 -5.43
N PRO A 71 -45.93 -19.58 -6.42
CA PRO A 71 -44.61 -19.99 -6.88
C PRO A 71 -43.75 -18.82 -7.37
N VAL A 72 -44.37 -17.78 -7.96
CA VAL A 72 -43.67 -16.56 -8.41
C VAL A 72 -43.17 -15.75 -7.21
N ALA A 73 -43.99 -15.60 -6.17
CA ALA A 73 -43.60 -14.92 -4.93
C ALA A 73 -42.54 -15.71 -4.13
N PHE A 74 -42.49 -17.04 -4.29
CA PHE A 74 -41.45 -17.88 -3.70
C PHE A 74 -40.10 -17.67 -4.40
N VAL A 75 -40.08 -17.64 -5.74
CA VAL A 75 -38.85 -17.42 -6.53
C VAL A 75 -38.28 -16.02 -6.30
N THR A 76 -39.10 -14.97 -6.37
CA THR A 76 -38.63 -13.59 -6.15
C THR A 76 -38.08 -13.39 -4.73
N ARG A 77 -38.75 -13.93 -3.71
CA ARG A 77 -38.24 -13.88 -2.32
C ARG A 77 -36.92 -14.63 -2.16
N LYS A 78 -36.75 -15.77 -2.84
CA LYS A 78 -35.51 -16.56 -2.77
C LYS A 78 -34.35 -15.85 -3.45
N LEU A 79 -34.59 -15.18 -4.58
CA LEU A 79 -33.61 -14.33 -5.26
C LEU A 79 -33.23 -13.10 -4.42
N VAL A 80 -34.20 -12.38 -3.87
CA VAL A 80 -33.95 -11.23 -2.98
C VAL A 80 -33.21 -11.65 -1.70
N ALA A 81 -33.59 -12.79 -1.12
CA ALA A 81 -32.88 -13.34 0.04
C ALA A 81 -31.45 -13.77 -0.30
N GLY A 82 -31.23 -14.40 -1.45
CA GLY A 82 -29.91 -14.78 -1.96
C GLY A 82 -29.02 -13.55 -2.19
N ALA A 83 -29.52 -12.55 -2.93
CA ALA A 83 -28.82 -11.29 -3.14
C ALA A 83 -28.50 -10.59 -1.80
N GLY A 84 -29.43 -10.59 -0.85
CA GLY A 84 -29.21 -10.05 0.50
C GLY A 84 -28.09 -10.78 1.27
N THR A 85 -27.99 -12.10 1.14
CA THR A 85 -26.89 -12.87 1.79
C THR A 85 -25.53 -12.55 1.18
N ILE A 86 -25.47 -12.41 -0.15
CA ILE A 86 -24.24 -12.12 -0.89
C ILE A 86 -23.78 -10.68 -0.61
N ALA A 87 -24.73 -9.74 -0.58
CA ALA A 87 -24.44 -8.36 -0.20
C ALA A 87 -23.93 -8.28 1.24
N MET A 88 -24.60 -8.95 2.19
CA MET A 88 -24.20 -8.93 3.60
C MET A 88 -22.80 -9.51 3.81
N THR A 89 -22.50 -10.67 3.21
CA THR A 89 -21.18 -11.30 3.29
C THR A 89 -20.08 -10.42 2.68
N SER A 90 -20.37 -9.74 1.57
CA SER A 90 -19.45 -8.78 0.95
C SER A 90 -19.23 -7.54 1.79
N ILE A 91 -20.27 -7.02 2.45
CA ILE A 91 -20.14 -5.90 3.40
C ILE A 91 -19.27 -6.31 4.58
N ILE A 92 -19.53 -7.48 5.18
CA ILE A 92 -18.81 -7.97 6.35
C ILE A 92 -17.34 -8.23 6.00
N ALA A 93 -17.08 -8.99 4.95
CA ALA A 93 -15.72 -9.28 4.50
C ALA A 93 -15.00 -7.99 4.05
N GLY A 94 -15.67 -7.17 3.23
CA GLY A 94 -15.12 -5.93 2.70
C GLY A 94 -14.80 -4.89 3.78
N SER A 95 -15.67 -4.71 4.78
CA SER A 95 -15.39 -3.80 5.91
C SER A 95 -14.24 -4.29 6.78
N ALA A 96 -14.16 -5.61 7.04
CA ALA A 96 -13.06 -6.20 7.78
C ALA A 96 -11.71 -6.05 7.05
N THR A 97 -11.69 -6.25 5.74
CA THR A 97 -10.45 -6.08 4.94
C THR A 97 -10.13 -4.64 4.61
N ALA A 98 -11.14 -3.77 4.52
CA ALA A 98 -10.97 -2.37 4.16
C ALA A 98 -9.95 -1.72 5.06
N LEU A 99 -10.05 -1.87 6.39
CA LEU A 99 -9.08 -1.33 7.36
C LEU A 99 -7.63 -1.67 6.99
N PHE A 100 -7.35 -2.94 6.74
CA PHE A 100 -6.02 -3.40 6.40
C PHE A 100 -5.59 -2.94 5.01
N ALA A 101 -6.53 -2.81 4.07
CA ALA A 101 -6.28 -2.23 2.77
C ALA A 101 -5.91 -0.75 2.88
N ILE A 102 -6.58 0.03 3.74
CA ILE A 102 -6.20 1.43 3.97
C ILE A 102 -4.80 1.50 4.60
N TRP A 103 -4.52 0.68 5.61
CA TRP A 103 -3.21 0.69 6.26
C TRP A 103 -2.05 0.32 5.32
N HIS A 104 -2.21 -0.71 4.48
CA HIS A 104 -1.11 -1.18 3.62
C HIS A 104 -1.00 -0.42 2.31
N PHE A 105 -2.15 -0.07 1.71
CA PHE A 105 -2.19 0.50 0.36
C PHE A 105 -2.62 1.96 0.33
N GLN A 106 -3.04 2.53 1.47
CA GLN A 106 -3.50 3.92 1.59
C GLN A 106 -4.62 4.26 0.59
N ARG A 107 -5.42 3.24 0.24
CA ARG A 107 -6.52 3.32 -0.73
C ARG A 107 -7.79 2.77 -0.12
N VAL A 108 -8.88 3.50 -0.30
CA VAL A 108 -10.24 3.00 -0.10
C VAL A 108 -10.95 3.06 -1.43
N SER A 109 -11.66 1.99 -1.78
CA SER A 109 -12.63 2.01 -2.87
C SER A 109 -14.02 1.91 -2.24
N PRO A 110 -14.73 3.04 -2.08
CA PRO A 110 -16.08 3.05 -1.52
C PRO A 110 -17.06 2.20 -2.36
N LEU A 111 -16.82 2.15 -3.67
CA LEU A 111 -17.62 1.39 -4.62
C LEU A 111 -17.23 -0.09 -4.74
N SER A 112 -16.23 -0.57 -3.98
CA SER A 112 -15.79 -1.98 -4.02
C SER A 112 -16.91 -2.97 -3.73
N LEU A 113 -17.85 -2.63 -2.83
CA LEU A 113 -19.01 -3.46 -2.55
C LEU A 113 -19.91 -3.63 -3.77
N PHE A 114 -20.22 -2.53 -4.45
CA PHE A 114 -21.05 -2.54 -5.65
C PHE A 114 -20.36 -3.26 -6.80
N ALA A 115 -19.04 -3.05 -6.95
CA ALA A 115 -18.21 -3.77 -7.91
C ALA A 115 -18.27 -5.28 -7.67
N ASN A 116 -18.03 -5.72 -6.43
CA ASN A 116 -18.06 -7.13 -6.06
C ASN A 116 -19.45 -7.73 -6.32
N LEU A 117 -20.52 -7.03 -5.96
CA LEU A 117 -21.89 -7.50 -6.17
C LEU A 117 -22.27 -7.60 -7.66
N ALA A 118 -21.81 -6.66 -8.49
CA ALA A 118 -22.04 -6.68 -9.94
C ALA A 118 -21.21 -7.76 -10.66
N VAL A 119 -19.98 -7.98 -10.20
CA VAL A 119 -19.03 -8.90 -10.83
C VAL A 119 -19.25 -10.36 -10.42
N MET A 120 -19.70 -10.64 -9.18
CA MET A 120 -19.88 -12.01 -8.67
C MET A 120 -20.74 -12.94 -9.55
N PRO A 121 -21.89 -12.50 -10.10
CA PRO A 121 -22.67 -13.32 -11.02
C PRO A 121 -21.90 -13.71 -12.28
N ILE A 122 -21.14 -12.75 -12.84
CA ILE A 122 -20.31 -12.97 -14.03
C ILE A 122 -19.20 -13.97 -13.71
N VAL A 123 -18.51 -13.80 -12.57
CA VAL A 123 -17.45 -14.71 -12.12
C VAL A 123 -17.98 -16.13 -11.94
N THR A 124 -19.18 -16.30 -11.39
CA THR A 124 -19.78 -17.63 -11.20
C THR A 124 -20.02 -18.33 -12.54
N ILE A 125 -20.54 -17.61 -13.55
CA ILE A 125 -20.75 -18.14 -14.90
C ILE A 125 -19.40 -18.45 -15.57
N VAL A 126 -18.44 -17.53 -15.47
CA VAL A 126 -17.09 -17.68 -16.03
C VAL A 126 -16.37 -18.89 -15.45
N MET A 127 -16.41 -19.09 -14.13
CA MET A 127 -15.80 -20.25 -13.47
C MET A 127 -16.47 -21.55 -13.90
N PHE A 128 -17.80 -21.57 -14.02
CA PHE A 128 -18.52 -22.76 -14.51
C PHE A 128 -18.13 -23.10 -15.95
N LEU A 129 -18.04 -22.09 -16.83
CA LEU A 129 -17.57 -22.26 -18.21
C LEU A 129 -16.11 -22.72 -18.28
N ALA A 130 -15.25 -22.25 -17.37
CA ALA A 130 -13.85 -22.68 -17.29
C ALA A 130 -13.74 -24.18 -16.96
N VAL A 131 -14.56 -24.69 -16.04
CA VAL A 131 -14.62 -26.12 -15.73
C VAL A 131 -15.15 -26.92 -16.92
N LEU A 132 -16.20 -26.45 -17.58
CA LEU A 132 -16.73 -27.09 -18.79
C LEU A 132 -15.71 -27.11 -19.93
N SER A 133 -14.95 -26.02 -20.12
CA SER A 133 -13.86 -25.94 -21.09
C SER A 133 -12.79 -26.99 -20.82
N ALA A 134 -12.36 -27.13 -19.56
CA ALA A 134 -11.38 -28.13 -19.15
C ALA A 134 -11.87 -29.57 -19.41
N LEU A 135 -13.16 -29.84 -19.23
CA LEU A 135 -13.77 -31.13 -19.56
C LEU A 135 -13.94 -31.37 -21.06
N ALA A 136 -14.09 -30.30 -21.86
CA ALA A 136 -14.27 -30.35 -23.30
C ALA A 136 -12.95 -30.40 -24.11
N MET A 137 -11.83 -30.00 -23.49
CA MET A 137 -10.48 -30.10 -24.07
C MET A 137 -10.14 -31.46 -24.68
N PRO A 138 -10.37 -32.63 -24.04
CA PRO A 138 -10.05 -33.92 -24.64
C PRO A 138 -10.84 -34.23 -25.93
N PHE A 139 -11.95 -33.53 -26.17
CA PHE A 139 -12.80 -33.69 -27.35
C PHE A 139 -12.61 -32.59 -28.40
N GLY A 140 -11.70 -31.63 -28.17
CA GLY A 140 -11.47 -30.48 -29.07
C GLY A 140 -12.65 -29.50 -29.15
N LEU A 141 -13.55 -29.51 -28.17
CA LEU A 141 -14.80 -28.71 -28.13
C LEU A 141 -14.71 -27.56 -27.12
N ASP A 142 -13.51 -27.12 -26.77
CA ASP A 142 -13.22 -26.07 -25.78
C ASP A 142 -13.48 -24.63 -26.30
N GLY A 143 -13.41 -24.43 -27.62
CA GLY A 143 -13.61 -23.14 -28.29
C GLY A 143 -14.83 -22.31 -27.84
N PRO A 144 -16.08 -22.85 -27.85
CA PRO A 144 -17.26 -22.08 -27.46
C PRO A 144 -17.24 -21.66 -25.98
N PHE A 145 -16.71 -22.49 -25.09
CA PHE A 145 -16.61 -22.18 -23.67
C PHE A 145 -15.57 -21.09 -23.41
N LEU A 146 -14.42 -21.16 -24.08
CA LEU A 146 -13.37 -20.13 -23.99
C LEU A 146 -13.83 -18.79 -24.57
N TYR A 147 -14.60 -18.80 -25.67
CA TYR A 147 -15.16 -17.57 -26.25
C TYR A 147 -16.13 -16.88 -25.28
N MET A 148 -17.05 -17.64 -24.67
CA MET A 148 -17.99 -17.11 -23.68
C MET A 148 -17.28 -16.63 -22.42
N MET A 149 -16.24 -17.34 -21.99
CA MET A 149 -15.36 -16.89 -20.90
C MET A 149 -14.70 -15.54 -21.23
N GLY A 150 -14.17 -15.39 -22.45
CA GLY A 150 -13.60 -14.13 -22.92
C GLY A 150 -14.60 -12.98 -22.85
N LYS A 151 -15.85 -13.19 -23.30
CA LYS A 151 -16.93 -12.19 -23.18
C LYS A 151 -17.23 -11.82 -21.72
N GLY A 152 -17.23 -12.81 -20.82
CA GLY A 152 -17.39 -12.57 -19.38
C GLY A 152 -16.28 -11.70 -18.79
N LEU A 153 -15.02 -11.96 -19.17
CA LEU A 153 -13.88 -11.14 -18.76
C LEU A 153 -13.96 -9.71 -19.34
N THR A 154 -14.36 -9.55 -20.60
CA THR A 154 -14.58 -8.22 -21.19
C THR A 154 -15.64 -7.45 -20.43
N ALA A 155 -16.76 -8.10 -20.06
CA ALA A 155 -17.80 -7.47 -19.25
C ALA A 155 -17.27 -7.04 -17.87
N MET A 156 -16.45 -7.88 -17.21
CA MET A 156 -15.82 -7.53 -15.93
C MET A 156 -14.89 -6.32 -16.04
N ILE A 157 -14.07 -6.24 -17.10
CA ILE A 157 -13.20 -5.09 -17.34
C ILE A 157 -14.03 -3.82 -17.60
N ALA A 158 -15.10 -3.91 -18.40
CA ALA A 158 -15.97 -2.78 -18.68
C ALA A 158 -16.67 -2.24 -17.41
N ILE A 159 -17.18 -3.14 -16.56
CA ILE A 159 -17.77 -2.77 -15.26
C ILE A 159 -16.71 -2.11 -14.36
N SER A 160 -15.50 -2.69 -14.31
CA SER A 160 -14.40 -2.14 -13.50
C SER A 160 -14.01 -0.74 -13.96
N GLY A 161 -13.91 -0.51 -15.28
CA GLY A 161 -13.64 0.81 -15.86
C GLY A 161 -14.74 1.82 -15.52
N TRP A 162 -16.01 1.44 -15.71
CA TRP A 162 -17.15 2.30 -15.41
C TRP A 162 -17.22 2.72 -13.93
N ILE A 163 -16.90 1.79 -13.02
CA ILE A 163 -16.83 2.06 -11.58
C ILE A 163 -15.60 2.90 -11.24
N SER A 164 -14.45 2.62 -11.85
CA SER A 164 -13.21 3.36 -11.57
C SER A 164 -13.31 4.84 -11.98
N GLU A 165 -14.00 5.15 -13.08
CA GLU A 165 -14.26 6.54 -13.50
C GLU A 165 -15.18 7.31 -12.53
N ARG A 166 -16.04 6.59 -11.80
CA ARG A 166 -17.07 7.18 -10.91
C ARG A 166 -16.75 7.03 -9.44
N SER A 167 -15.69 6.30 -9.10
CA SER A 167 -15.22 6.18 -7.72
C SER A 167 -14.32 7.38 -7.42
N PRO A 168 -14.65 8.18 -6.39
CA PRO A 168 -13.63 8.94 -5.70
C PRO A 168 -12.63 7.92 -5.17
N VAL A 169 -11.42 7.89 -5.72
CA VAL A 169 -10.33 7.16 -5.08
C VAL A 169 -9.86 8.06 -3.96
N ASP A 170 -10.44 7.88 -2.78
CA ASP A 170 -10.04 8.64 -1.61
C ASP A 170 -8.68 8.10 -1.17
N ALA A 171 -7.64 8.84 -1.54
CA ALA A 171 -6.34 8.76 -0.90
C ALA A 171 -6.56 9.19 0.55
N VAL A 172 -6.66 8.22 1.45
CA VAL A 172 -7.02 8.48 2.86
C VAL A 172 -5.85 9.12 3.63
N GLY A 173 -4.66 9.13 3.04
CA GLY A 173 -3.44 9.61 3.67
C GLY A 173 -2.99 8.66 4.79
N LEU A 174 -1.81 8.95 5.37
CA LEU A 174 -1.19 8.12 6.39
C LEU A 174 -2.07 7.95 7.64
N ILE A 175 -2.52 6.72 7.87
CA ILE A 175 -3.24 6.33 9.08
C ILE A 175 -2.27 6.08 10.24
N SER A 176 -2.69 6.43 11.46
CA SER A 176 -1.93 6.13 12.69
C SER A 176 -1.98 4.64 13.03
N LEU A 177 -0.85 4.09 13.51
CA LEU A 177 -0.77 2.71 14.01
C LEU A 177 -1.79 2.48 15.15
N GLN A 178 -2.04 3.51 15.96
CA GLN A 178 -3.02 3.43 17.06
C GLN A 178 -4.43 3.19 16.54
N SER A 179 -4.82 3.87 15.46
CA SER A 179 -6.13 3.68 14.81
C SER A 179 -6.30 2.25 14.32
N VAL A 180 -5.28 1.68 13.67
CA VAL A 180 -5.32 0.29 13.21
C VAL A 180 -5.40 -0.68 14.39
N LEU A 181 -4.65 -0.46 15.46
CA LEU A 181 -4.73 -1.29 16.66
C LEU A 181 -6.12 -1.22 17.31
N LEU A 182 -6.72 -0.04 17.42
CA LEU A 182 -8.04 0.13 18.01
C LEU A 182 -9.14 -0.55 17.18
N VAL A 183 -9.12 -0.37 15.85
CA VAL A 183 -10.12 -1.02 14.98
C VAL A 183 -9.90 -2.53 14.90
N THR A 184 -8.66 -3.02 14.94
CA THR A 184 -8.41 -4.47 15.02
C THR A 184 -8.89 -5.07 16.34
N VAL A 185 -8.69 -4.38 17.47
CA VAL A 185 -9.28 -4.79 18.76
C VAL A 185 -10.81 -4.80 18.69
N ALA A 186 -11.42 -3.77 18.08
CA ALA A 186 -12.86 -3.73 17.87
C ALA A 186 -13.35 -4.94 17.03
N LEU A 187 -12.63 -5.29 15.97
CA LEU A 187 -12.94 -6.45 15.13
C LEU A 187 -12.81 -7.77 15.92
N VAL A 188 -11.78 -7.92 16.74
CA VAL A 188 -11.61 -9.11 17.60
C VAL A 188 -12.75 -9.21 18.60
N ILE A 189 -13.13 -8.12 19.26
CA ILE A 189 -14.27 -8.11 20.20
C ILE A 189 -15.56 -8.45 19.46
N ALA A 190 -15.81 -7.86 18.30
CA ALA A 190 -17.01 -8.10 17.50
C ALA A 190 -17.13 -9.56 17.02
N THR A 191 -16.00 -10.20 16.68
CA THR A 191 -15.97 -11.57 16.15
C THR A 191 -15.95 -12.64 17.23
N MET A 192 -15.27 -12.40 18.36
CA MET A 192 -15.13 -13.39 19.43
C MET A 192 -16.22 -13.33 20.49
N ALA A 193 -16.77 -12.15 20.80
CA ALA A 193 -17.85 -12.05 21.76
C ALA A 193 -19.15 -12.60 21.14
N THR A 194 -19.89 -13.42 21.86
CA THR A 194 -21.23 -13.90 21.47
C THR A 194 -22.36 -13.20 22.22
N THR A 195 -22.04 -12.45 23.28
CA THR A 195 -22.97 -11.77 24.19
C THR A 195 -23.02 -10.25 23.96
N TRP A 196 -23.71 -9.52 24.85
CA TRP A 196 -23.78 -8.04 24.87
C TRP A 196 -22.42 -7.34 24.89
N LEU A 197 -21.33 -8.06 25.21
CA LEU A 197 -19.96 -7.61 25.11
C LEU A 197 -19.56 -7.16 23.68
N ARG A 198 -20.31 -7.58 22.64
CA ARG A 198 -20.14 -7.06 21.28
C ARG A 198 -20.33 -5.54 21.20
N LEU A 199 -21.15 -4.94 22.07
CA LEU A 199 -21.34 -3.49 22.12
C LEU A 199 -20.06 -2.76 22.57
N ALA A 200 -19.16 -3.44 23.28
CA ALA A 200 -17.86 -2.86 23.63
C ALA A 200 -16.98 -2.63 22.39
N ALA A 201 -17.27 -3.23 21.23
CA ALA A 201 -16.54 -2.95 19.99
C ALA A 201 -16.80 -1.54 19.45
N LEU A 202 -17.99 -0.96 19.70
CA LEU A 202 -18.37 0.38 19.22
C LEU A 202 -17.44 1.50 19.69
N PRO A 203 -17.14 1.66 21.00
CA PRO A 203 -16.23 2.71 21.44
C PRO A 203 -14.82 2.55 20.86
N PHE A 204 -14.30 1.33 20.71
CA PHE A 204 -12.98 1.11 20.08
C PHE A 204 -12.99 1.43 18.59
N ALA A 205 -14.06 1.06 17.88
CA ALA A 205 -14.22 1.42 16.47
C ALA A 205 -14.31 2.94 16.28
N LEU A 206 -15.09 3.62 17.11
CA LEU A 206 -15.25 5.07 17.06
C LEU A 206 -13.95 5.80 17.42
N ALA A 207 -13.26 5.37 18.48
CA ALA A 207 -11.96 5.92 18.84
C ALA A 207 -10.94 5.75 17.72
N GLY A 208 -10.88 4.55 17.11
CA GLY A 208 -9.99 4.28 15.99
C GLY A 208 -10.31 5.12 14.74
N LEU A 209 -11.58 5.42 14.48
CA LEU A 209 -12.01 6.32 13.40
C LEU A 209 -11.63 7.79 13.68
N LEU A 210 -11.77 8.24 14.93
CA LEU A 210 -11.46 9.62 15.32
C LEU A 210 -9.94 9.91 15.29
N THR A 211 -9.10 8.92 15.59
CA THR A 211 -7.63 9.08 15.58
C THR A 211 -6.99 8.93 14.19
N ILE A 212 -7.77 8.75 13.12
CA ILE A 212 -7.23 8.59 11.75
C ILE A 212 -6.39 9.80 11.31
N SER A 213 -6.81 11.01 11.67
CA SER A 213 -6.24 12.27 11.14
C SER A 213 -5.06 12.83 11.95
N GLU A 214 -4.66 12.20 13.06
CA GLU A 214 -3.63 12.76 13.95
C GLU A 214 -2.19 12.47 13.50
N THR A 215 -2.00 11.78 12.37
CA THR A 215 -0.67 11.40 11.91
C THR A 215 0.02 12.54 11.19
N ARG A 216 1.18 12.93 11.71
CA ARG A 216 2.09 13.86 11.02
C ARG A 216 2.54 13.26 9.69
N THR A 217 2.23 13.93 8.59
CA THR A 217 2.74 13.59 7.25
C THR A 217 4.25 13.86 7.17
N PRO A 218 5.02 13.02 6.47
CA PRO A 218 6.44 13.25 6.28
C PRO A 218 6.66 14.41 5.33
N ASP A 219 7.63 15.26 5.68
CA ASP A 219 8.00 16.45 4.91
C ASP A 219 8.88 16.08 3.71
N VAL A 220 9.62 14.97 3.76
CA VAL A 220 10.38 14.44 2.60
C VAL A 220 10.35 12.92 2.59
N LEU A 221 10.16 12.33 1.40
CA LEU A 221 10.26 10.89 1.18
C LEU A 221 11.47 10.57 0.30
N ILE A 222 12.28 9.61 0.73
CA ILE A 222 13.50 9.18 0.04
C ILE A 222 13.40 7.69 -0.28
N SER A 223 13.63 7.33 -1.53
CA SER A 223 13.61 5.93 -1.97
C SER A 223 14.79 5.13 -1.43
N GLU A 224 14.66 3.81 -1.39
CA GLU A 224 15.71 2.91 -0.92
C GLU A 224 17.01 3.02 -1.75
N ASP A 225 16.88 3.31 -3.04
CA ASP A 225 18.03 3.42 -3.94
C ASP A 225 18.70 4.81 -3.94
N ALA A 226 18.21 5.76 -3.12
CA ALA A 226 18.60 7.18 -3.10
C ALA A 226 18.36 7.97 -4.40
N HIS A 227 17.89 7.31 -5.46
CA HIS A 227 17.67 7.91 -6.78
C HIS A 227 16.44 8.82 -6.86
N LEU A 228 15.45 8.60 -6.00
CA LEU A 228 14.16 9.28 -6.04
C LEU A 228 13.91 9.95 -4.68
N VAL A 229 13.66 11.25 -4.72
CA VAL A 229 13.26 12.06 -3.57
C VAL A 229 11.99 12.80 -3.95
N ALA A 230 10.99 12.76 -3.07
CA ALA A 230 9.74 13.46 -3.24
C ALA A 230 9.46 14.43 -2.08
N LEU A 231 8.91 15.58 -2.44
CA LEU A 231 8.70 16.72 -1.56
C LEU A 231 7.28 17.27 -1.79
N PRO A 232 6.36 17.23 -0.81
CA PRO A 232 5.12 17.97 -0.90
C PRO A 232 5.40 19.48 -0.84
N ILE A 233 4.98 20.22 -1.87
CA ILE A 233 5.25 21.66 -2.00
C ILE A 233 4.03 22.54 -1.67
N GLY A 234 2.93 21.94 -1.19
CA GLY A 234 1.68 22.62 -0.92
C GLY A 234 0.70 22.51 -2.10
N GLY A 235 -0.55 22.95 -1.89
CA GLY A 235 -1.58 22.91 -2.95
C GLY A 235 -2.00 21.52 -3.44
N GLY A 236 -1.54 20.45 -2.77
CA GLY A 236 -1.74 19.08 -3.24
C GLY A 236 -0.70 18.63 -4.28
N GLU A 237 0.39 19.37 -4.47
CA GLU A 237 1.43 19.02 -5.44
C GLU A 237 2.60 18.29 -4.79
N LEU A 238 3.14 17.29 -5.51
CA LEU A 238 4.30 16.51 -5.10
C LEU A 238 5.45 16.73 -6.08
N ALA A 239 6.48 17.46 -5.66
CA ALA A 239 7.69 17.65 -6.46
C ALA A 239 8.57 16.39 -6.41
N VAL A 240 9.11 15.99 -7.56
CA VAL A 240 10.05 14.86 -7.68
C VAL A 240 11.35 15.31 -8.34
N ASN A 241 12.46 14.69 -7.97
CA ASN A 241 13.80 15.07 -8.46
C ASN A 241 14.14 14.54 -9.87
N ARG A 242 13.29 13.72 -10.50
CA ARG A 242 13.56 13.10 -11.82
C ARG A 242 12.31 13.10 -12.70
N MET A 243 12.49 13.41 -13.99
CA MET A 243 11.42 13.32 -15.01
C MET A 243 10.91 11.88 -15.18
N ARG A 244 11.82 10.90 -15.35
CA ARG A 244 11.45 9.47 -15.42
C ARG A 244 11.57 8.81 -14.06
N SER A 245 10.56 9.01 -13.22
CA SER A 245 10.44 8.33 -11.93
C SER A 245 9.79 6.94 -12.09
N ASN A 246 9.96 6.06 -11.10
CA ASN A 246 9.27 4.77 -11.07
C ASN A 246 7.79 5.02 -10.73
N GLU A 247 6.92 4.92 -11.73
CA GLU A 247 5.46 5.20 -11.66
C GLU A 247 4.83 4.55 -10.43
N PHE A 248 5.16 3.30 -10.13
CA PHE A 248 4.64 2.60 -8.95
C PHE A 248 5.01 3.28 -7.62
N THR A 249 6.25 3.76 -7.49
CA THR A 249 6.71 4.40 -6.24
C THR A 249 6.11 5.80 -6.10
N THR A 250 6.09 6.55 -7.20
CA THR A 250 5.55 7.90 -7.26
C THR A 250 4.04 7.90 -6.99
N ASP A 251 3.29 6.96 -7.58
CA ASP A 251 1.86 6.78 -7.32
C ASP A 251 1.58 6.43 -5.85
N ASN A 252 2.38 5.53 -5.27
CA ASN A 252 2.21 5.16 -3.87
C ASN A 252 2.41 6.37 -2.93
N TRP A 253 3.41 7.20 -3.21
CA TRP A 253 3.65 8.43 -2.44
C TRP A 253 2.59 9.49 -2.68
N LYS A 254 2.13 9.64 -3.92
CA LYS A 254 1.01 10.51 -4.28
C LYS A 254 -0.24 10.18 -3.45
N HIS A 255 -0.57 8.89 -3.32
CA HIS A 255 -1.68 8.46 -2.46
C HIS A 255 -1.39 8.64 -0.97
N ALA A 256 -0.17 8.32 -0.51
CA ALA A 256 0.18 8.45 0.91
C ALA A 256 0.16 9.91 1.42
N LEU A 257 0.50 10.87 0.56
CA LEU A 257 0.53 12.30 0.86
C LEU A 257 -0.71 13.07 0.39
N VAL A 258 -1.71 12.37 -0.17
CA VAL A 258 -2.95 12.97 -0.68
C VAL A 258 -2.67 14.07 -1.73
N SER A 259 -1.67 13.83 -2.58
CA SER A 259 -1.28 14.76 -3.65
C SER A 259 -2.06 14.44 -4.94
N THR A 260 -2.47 15.46 -5.67
CA THR A 260 -3.24 15.35 -6.93
C THR A 260 -2.34 15.43 -8.17
N THR A 261 -1.27 16.22 -8.10
CA THR A 261 -0.35 16.47 -9.22
C THR A 261 1.09 16.13 -8.83
N ILE A 262 1.87 15.70 -9.83
CA ILE A 262 3.31 15.46 -9.70
C ILE A 262 3.99 16.57 -10.49
N VAL A 263 4.94 17.27 -9.86
CA VAL A 263 5.72 18.33 -10.49
C VAL A 263 7.11 17.78 -10.80
N GLU A 264 7.42 17.73 -12.09
CA GLU A 264 8.71 17.27 -12.61
C GLU A 264 9.82 18.31 -12.36
N PRO A 265 11.10 17.88 -12.30
CA PRO A 265 12.19 18.81 -12.02
C PRO A 265 12.50 19.68 -13.24
N GLU A 266 12.87 20.93 -12.98
CA GLU A 266 13.48 21.79 -13.98
C GLU A 266 14.97 21.45 -14.10
N THR A 267 15.39 20.99 -15.28
CA THR A 267 16.79 20.63 -15.55
C THR A 267 17.48 21.73 -16.33
N PHE A 268 18.59 22.25 -15.81
CA PHE A 268 19.43 23.23 -16.53
C PHE A 268 20.76 22.59 -16.97
N GLU A 269 21.29 23.07 -18.10
CA GLU A 269 22.60 22.65 -18.60
C GLU A 269 23.75 23.24 -17.77
N LYS A 270 24.92 22.62 -17.84
CA LYS A 270 26.08 23.02 -17.05
C LYS A 270 26.63 24.37 -17.55
N GLY A 271 26.58 25.40 -16.70
CA GLY A 271 26.99 26.77 -17.04
C GLY A 271 25.84 27.67 -17.51
N ASP A 272 24.60 27.23 -17.34
CA ASP A 272 23.42 28.06 -17.57
C ASP A 272 23.30 29.11 -16.47
N VAL A 273 23.30 30.39 -16.85
CA VAL A 273 23.33 31.54 -15.94
C VAL A 273 22.11 31.55 -15.02
N ARG A 274 20.98 30.96 -15.45
CA ARG A 274 19.77 30.83 -14.63
C ARG A 274 19.97 30.04 -13.34
N PHE A 275 20.90 29.09 -13.30
CA PHE A 275 21.21 28.34 -12.08
C PHE A 275 22.28 29.04 -11.22
N ASP A 276 23.19 29.81 -11.83
CA ASP A 276 24.13 30.69 -11.11
C ASP A 276 23.42 31.92 -10.50
N ILE A 277 22.25 32.32 -11.03
CA ILE A 277 21.40 33.41 -10.51
C ILE A 277 20.47 32.93 -9.38
N ALA A 278 20.21 31.62 -9.26
CA ALA A 278 19.44 31.09 -8.13
C ALA A 278 20.37 30.85 -6.94
N ASP A 279 20.66 31.89 -6.16
CA ASP A 279 21.16 31.69 -4.81
C ASP A 279 20.17 30.74 -4.10
N PRO A 280 20.62 29.63 -3.49
CA PRO A 280 19.74 28.75 -2.73
C PRO A 280 18.83 29.48 -1.74
N ALA A 281 19.25 30.67 -1.27
CA ALA A 281 18.46 31.56 -0.43
C ALA A 281 17.23 32.19 -1.12
N ASP A 282 17.27 32.38 -2.43
CA ASP A 282 16.24 33.08 -3.23
C ASP A 282 15.12 32.15 -3.73
N LEU A 283 15.27 30.82 -3.59
CA LEU A 283 14.18 29.90 -3.92
C LEU A 283 12.97 30.19 -3.02
N PRO A 284 11.77 30.42 -3.55
CA PRO A 284 10.59 30.62 -2.72
C PRO A 284 10.26 29.35 -1.91
N PRO A 285 9.64 29.47 -0.72
CA PRO A 285 9.11 28.31 0.00
C PRO A 285 8.14 27.52 -0.89
N GLY A 286 8.33 26.20 -1.00
CA GLY A 286 7.56 25.35 -1.90
C GLY A 286 8.09 25.30 -3.33
N ALA A 287 9.33 25.73 -3.58
CA ALA A 287 9.94 25.59 -4.90
C ALA A 287 10.17 24.11 -5.26
N PRO A 288 9.82 23.67 -6.50
CA PRO A 288 10.05 22.31 -6.98
C PRO A 288 11.56 22.04 -7.17
N PHE A 289 11.88 20.81 -7.59
CA PHE A 289 13.28 20.42 -7.79
C PHE A 289 13.89 21.11 -9.00
N THR A 290 15.05 21.73 -8.80
CA THR A 290 15.90 22.27 -9.86
C THR A 290 17.22 21.52 -9.92
N CYS A 291 17.54 20.90 -11.05
CA CYS A 291 18.67 19.98 -11.21
C CYS A 291 19.71 20.47 -12.21
N THR A 292 21.00 20.50 -11.81
CA THR A 292 22.14 20.79 -12.69
C THR A 292 23.35 19.92 -12.36
N ALA A 293 24.02 19.41 -13.40
CA ALA A 293 25.34 18.74 -13.28
C ALA A 293 25.50 17.73 -12.10
N GLY A 294 24.44 16.99 -11.75
CA GLY A 294 24.43 16.00 -10.67
C GLY A 294 24.17 16.56 -9.26
N LEU A 295 23.61 17.77 -9.17
CA LEU A 295 23.08 18.39 -7.96
C LEU A 295 21.64 18.87 -8.23
N CYS A 296 20.68 18.45 -7.40
CA CYS A 296 19.31 18.94 -7.43
C CYS A 296 18.99 19.65 -6.12
N LEU A 297 18.35 20.81 -6.20
CA LEU A 297 17.94 21.62 -5.04
C LEU A 297 16.42 21.78 -5.03
N ALA A 298 15.82 21.81 -3.83
CA ALA A 298 14.42 22.15 -3.63
C ALA A 298 14.23 22.83 -2.27
N ARG A 299 13.13 23.57 -2.09
CA ARG A 299 12.80 24.24 -0.83
C ARG A 299 11.42 23.80 -0.32
N HIS A 300 11.39 23.20 0.87
CA HIS A 300 10.14 22.80 1.52
C HIS A 300 9.33 24.05 1.93
N PRO A 301 7.98 23.99 2.01
CA PRO A 301 7.16 25.10 2.50
C PRO A 301 7.52 25.60 3.91
N SER A 302 8.14 24.77 4.75
CA SER A 302 8.69 25.21 6.06
C SER A 302 9.93 26.11 5.93
N GLY A 303 10.46 26.27 4.72
CA GLY A 303 11.67 27.04 4.44
C GLY A 303 12.96 26.21 4.37
N ALA A 304 12.91 24.92 4.73
CA ALA A 304 14.07 24.03 4.74
C ALA A 304 14.60 23.73 3.34
N LEU A 305 15.93 23.75 3.18
CA LEU A 305 16.61 23.51 1.90
C LEU A 305 17.08 22.05 1.78
N ILE A 306 16.71 21.43 0.67
CA ILE A 306 17.02 20.02 0.39
C ILE A 306 17.93 19.95 -0.82
N ALA A 307 19.05 19.25 -0.68
CA ALA A 307 19.98 18.99 -1.75
C ALA A 307 20.12 17.49 -2.01
N LEU A 308 20.01 17.09 -3.26
CA LEU A 308 20.36 15.76 -3.72
C LEU A 308 21.61 15.85 -4.57
N ALA A 309 22.61 15.04 -4.24
CA ALA A 309 23.89 15.02 -4.94
C ALA A 309 24.24 13.61 -5.38
N ASP A 310 24.75 13.48 -6.61
CA ASP A 310 25.18 12.19 -7.15
C ASP A 310 26.35 11.60 -6.36
N ASN A 311 27.29 12.45 -5.92
CA ASN A 311 28.53 12.02 -5.30
C ASN A 311 28.93 12.94 -4.14
N ARG A 312 29.86 12.46 -3.30
CA ARG A 312 30.40 13.27 -2.20
C ARG A 312 30.99 14.62 -2.65
N LYS A 313 31.59 14.67 -3.85
CA LYS A 313 32.22 15.90 -4.38
C LYS A 313 31.17 16.97 -4.71
N THR A 314 30.05 16.57 -5.33
CA THR A 314 28.94 17.48 -5.67
C THR A 314 28.13 17.87 -4.44
N ALA A 315 28.13 17.04 -3.38
CA ALA A 315 27.47 17.36 -2.12
C ALA A 315 28.19 18.44 -1.27
N ARG A 316 29.49 18.66 -1.47
CA ARG A 316 30.29 19.55 -0.61
C ARG A 316 29.81 21.00 -0.57
N PRO A 317 29.50 21.66 -1.71
CA PRO A 317 28.99 23.03 -1.70
C PRO A 317 27.65 23.16 -0.95
N ALA A 318 26.78 22.14 -1.06
CA ALA A 318 25.48 22.13 -0.40
C ALA A 318 25.57 22.10 1.15
N CYS A 319 26.70 21.69 1.71
CA CYS A 319 26.91 21.70 3.16
C CYS A 319 26.84 23.10 3.81
N ALA A 320 26.93 24.18 3.03
CA ALA A 320 26.89 25.54 3.55
C ALA A 320 25.45 26.04 3.81
N PHE A 321 24.46 25.52 3.09
CA PHE A 321 23.09 26.06 3.08
C PHE A 321 21.97 25.01 3.20
N ALA A 322 22.24 23.73 2.92
CA ALA A 322 21.21 22.70 2.93
C ALA A 322 20.98 22.14 4.35
N ASP A 323 19.72 21.91 4.69
CA ASP A 323 19.31 21.27 5.94
C ASP A 323 19.28 19.73 5.81
N LEU A 324 18.93 19.25 4.61
CA LEU A 324 18.94 17.84 4.24
C LEU A 324 19.79 17.63 2.98
N ILE A 325 20.74 16.69 3.05
CA ILE A 325 21.53 16.26 1.90
C ILE A 325 21.35 14.77 1.67
N VAL A 326 20.85 14.40 0.50
CA VAL A 326 20.77 13.02 0.03
C VAL A 326 21.92 12.75 -0.93
N ILE A 327 22.69 11.68 -0.70
CA ILE A 327 23.84 11.32 -1.54
C ILE A 327 23.58 9.98 -2.20
N ASP A 328 23.49 9.99 -3.53
CA ASP A 328 23.29 8.83 -4.40
C ASP A 328 24.59 8.05 -4.70
N ASP A 329 25.44 7.93 -3.68
CA ASP A 329 26.71 7.21 -3.75
C ASP A 329 26.90 6.36 -2.49
N ALA A 330 26.97 5.05 -2.68
CA ALA A 330 27.19 4.09 -1.59
C ALA A 330 28.63 4.13 -1.05
N THR A 331 29.58 4.67 -1.82
CA THR A 331 31.00 4.78 -1.44
C THR A 331 31.29 6.04 -0.62
N ALA A 332 30.27 6.87 -0.33
CA ALA A 332 30.39 8.03 0.54
C ALA A 332 30.51 7.64 2.02
N TYR A 333 31.65 7.08 2.43
CA TYR A 333 31.91 6.58 3.80
C TYR A 333 32.06 7.69 4.85
N TYR A 334 32.52 8.87 4.43
CA TYR A 334 32.88 9.97 5.33
C TYR A 334 31.83 11.06 5.28
N LYS A 335 31.49 11.61 6.46
CA LYS A 335 30.60 12.78 6.56
C LYS A 335 31.10 13.88 5.60
N PRO A 336 30.27 14.32 4.63
CA PRO A 336 30.63 15.38 3.69
C PRO A 336 30.67 16.74 4.40
N CYS A 337 29.78 16.94 5.37
CA CYS A 337 29.62 18.19 6.10
C CYS A 337 30.19 18.10 7.52
N ARG A 338 30.73 19.22 8.00
CA ARG A 338 31.21 19.37 9.39
C ARG A 338 30.10 19.82 10.33
N ASN A 339 29.11 20.56 9.83
CA ASN A 339 27.99 21.05 10.62
C ASN A 339 27.07 19.87 11.06
N PRO A 340 26.83 19.66 12.37
CA PRO A 340 25.98 18.59 12.87
C PRO A 340 24.48 18.80 12.64
N LEU A 341 24.06 20.03 12.32
CA LEU A 341 22.65 20.36 12.03
C LEU A 341 22.20 19.83 10.66
N VAL A 342 23.12 19.70 9.71
CA VAL A 342 22.84 19.18 8.38
C VAL A 342 22.61 17.67 8.45
N LEU A 343 21.40 17.24 8.13
CA LEU A 343 21.06 15.83 8.03
C LEU A 343 21.60 15.27 6.71
N VAL A 344 22.56 14.35 6.77
CA VAL A 344 23.09 13.68 5.57
C VAL A 344 22.61 12.24 5.52
N VAL A 345 21.96 11.88 4.42
CA VAL A 345 21.47 10.53 4.13
C VAL A 345 22.24 9.96 2.94
N THR A 346 22.89 8.81 3.11
CA THR A 346 23.63 8.17 2.01
C THR A 346 22.91 6.95 1.46
N LYS A 347 23.15 6.64 0.18
CA LYS A 347 22.67 5.41 -0.47
C LYS A 347 23.01 4.14 0.32
N ARG A 348 24.16 4.12 0.99
CA ARG A 348 24.54 3.01 1.87
C ARG A 348 23.62 2.88 3.10
N GLN A 349 23.25 4.00 3.71
CA GLN A 349 22.31 4.00 4.84
C GLN A 349 20.94 3.50 4.39
N LEU A 350 20.47 3.96 3.23
CA LEU A 350 19.18 3.54 2.64
C LEU A 350 19.19 2.06 2.24
N ALA A 351 20.25 1.57 1.61
CA ALA A 351 20.39 0.13 1.31
C ALA A 351 20.34 -0.76 2.56
N ARG A 352 20.85 -0.24 3.69
CA ARG A 352 20.84 -0.94 4.98
C ARG A 352 19.51 -0.82 5.71
N MET A 353 18.89 0.35 5.71
CA MET A 353 17.75 0.67 6.57
C MET A 353 16.43 0.87 5.79
N GLY A 354 16.44 0.65 4.49
CA GLY A 354 15.31 0.88 3.59
C GLY A 354 15.10 2.35 3.25
N SER A 355 13.94 2.66 2.67
CA SER A 355 13.48 4.03 2.43
C SER A 355 13.42 4.86 3.71
N ALA A 356 13.46 6.19 3.56
CA ALA A 356 13.44 7.11 4.67
C ALA A 356 12.34 8.16 4.54
N ALA A 357 11.75 8.51 5.68
CA ALA A 357 10.86 9.65 5.84
C ALA A 357 11.57 10.70 6.71
N VAL A 358 11.56 11.96 6.29
CA VAL A 358 12.16 13.09 7.02
C VAL A 358 11.07 14.02 7.51
N PHE A 359 11.25 14.56 8.70
CA PHE A 359 10.34 15.49 9.36
C PHE A 359 11.13 16.74 9.80
N PHE A 360 10.73 17.92 9.33
CA PHE A 360 11.31 19.21 9.69
C PHE A 360 10.49 19.85 10.79
N ASP A 361 11.09 20.39 11.84
CA ASP A 361 10.33 21.08 12.89
C ASP A 361 9.49 22.24 12.30
N PRO A 362 8.15 22.24 12.43
CA PRO A 362 7.30 23.28 11.86
C PRO A 362 7.49 24.64 12.54
N LEU A 363 8.09 24.67 13.74
CA LEU A 363 8.29 25.88 14.53
C LEU A 363 9.69 26.47 14.38
N SER A 364 10.66 25.74 13.83
CA SER A 364 12.03 26.21 13.67
C SER A 364 12.80 25.49 12.57
N ALA A 365 13.19 26.23 11.53
CA ALA A 365 14.07 25.73 10.46
C ALA A 365 15.50 25.42 10.94
N THR A 366 15.87 25.84 12.15
CA THR A 366 17.23 25.63 12.70
C THR A 366 17.37 24.31 13.46
N THR A 367 16.25 23.66 13.79
CA THR A 367 16.26 22.35 14.43
C THR A 367 16.64 21.28 13.40
N ARG A 368 17.57 20.39 13.78
CA ARG A 368 17.94 19.26 12.92
C ARG A 368 16.73 18.41 12.59
N ALA A 369 16.54 18.12 11.30
CA ALA A 369 15.45 17.27 10.83
C ALA A 369 15.49 15.86 11.46
N GLU A 370 14.32 15.35 11.83
CA GLU A 370 14.16 13.98 12.31
C GLU A 370 14.05 13.03 11.12
N ILE A 371 14.71 11.88 11.19
CA ILE A 371 14.67 10.86 10.14
C ILE A 371 14.16 9.53 10.68
N ARG A 372 13.20 8.95 9.97
CA ARG A 372 12.67 7.63 10.26
C ARG A 372 12.87 6.71 9.05
N PHE A 373 13.69 5.69 9.25
CA PHE A 373 13.92 4.64 8.27
C PHE A 373 12.83 3.56 8.33
N ALA A 374 12.56 2.92 7.19
CA ALA A 374 11.58 1.84 7.06
C ALA A 374 11.98 0.59 7.86
N VAL A 375 13.28 0.29 7.94
CA VAL A 375 13.83 -0.87 8.66
C VAL A 375 14.60 -0.40 9.88
N ARG A 376 14.14 -0.82 11.06
CA ARG A 376 14.80 -0.54 12.34
C ARG A 376 15.89 -1.57 12.65
N GLN A 377 16.91 -1.14 13.40
CA GLN A 377 17.90 -2.04 14.00
C GLN A 377 17.53 -2.37 15.45
N PRO A 378 17.87 -3.57 15.96
CA PRO A 378 18.55 -4.67 15.27
C PRO A 378 17.69 -5.28 14.15
N TYR A 379 18.34 -5.86 13.14
CA TYR A 379 17.61 -6.48 12.04
C TYR A 379 16.81 -7.67 12.52
N ARG A 380 15.60 -7.81 11.98
CA ARG A 380 14.86 -9.07 12.04
C ARG A 380 15.57 -10.11 11.15
N PRO A 381 15.46 -11.42 11.42
CA PRO A 381 16.17 -12.45 10.65
C PRO A 381 15.95 -12.34 9.13
N TRP A 382 14.73 -12.01 8.69
CA TRP A 382 14.38 -11.81 7.28
C TRP A 382 14.77 -10.44 6.70
N HIS A 383 15.53 -9.63 7.43
CA HIS A 383 16.16 -8.41 6.93
C HIS A 383 17.70 -8.51 6.90
N GLU A 384 18.27 -9.63 7.35
CA GLU A 384 19.73 -9.81 7.36
C GLU A 384 20.35 -9.73 5.96
N GLN A 385 19.63 -10.17 4.93
CA GLN A 385 20.07 -10.11 3.54
C GLN A 385 20.47 -8.70 3.08
N ARG A 386 19.87 -7.66 3.69
CA ARG A 386 20.18 -6.25 3.38
C ARG A 386 21.63 -5.90 3.67
N ARG A 387 22.29 -6.59 4.61
CA ARG A 387 23.73 -6.39 4.88
C ARG A 387 24.61 -6.85 3.73
N PHE A 388 24.11 -7.75 2.89
CA PHE A 388 24.90 -8.40 1.86
C PHE A 388 24.81 -7.71 0.50
N SER A 389 23.96 -6.70 0.31
CA SER A 389 23.92 -5.93 -0.94
C SER A 389 25.21 -5.15 -1.18
N ARG A 390 25.52 -4.85 -2.45
CA ARG A 390 26.74 -4.11 -2.81
C ARG A 390 26.72 -2.69 -2.23
N GLU A 391 25.59 -1.99 -2.31
CA GLU A 391 25.48 -0.65 -1.72
C GLU A 391 25.61 -0.68 -0.20
N ALA A 392 25.04 -1.68 0.49
CA ALA A 392 25.17 -1.80 1.95
C ALA A 392 26.61 -2.03 2.41
N ARG A 393 27.39 -2.76 1.59
CA ARG A 393 28.84 -2.94 1.76
C ARG A 393 29.65 -1.71 1.32
N GLY A 394 29.00 -0.69 0.74
CA GLY A 394 29.62 0.54 0.24
C GLY A 394 30.51 0.31 -0.98
N LEU A 395 30.15 -0.65 -1.83
CA LEU A 395 30.83 -0.93 -3.09
C LEU A 395 30.20 -0.11 -4.22
N PRO A 396 30.98 0.27 -5.26
CA PRO A 396 30.44 0.97 -6.42
C PRO A 396 29.47 0.07 -7.22
N PRO A 397 28.58 0.70 -8.04
CA PRO A 397 27.63 -0.02 -8.88
C PRO A 397 28.35 -1.04 -9.77
N TYR A 398 27.71 -2.18 -9.98
CA TYR A 398 28.28 -3.25 -10.78
C TYR A 398 28.39 -2.81 -12.25
N ARG A 399 29.62 -2.67 -12.75
CA ARG A 399 29.86 -2.49 -14.19
C ARG A 399 29.97 -3.87 -14.82
N ARG A 400 29.00 -4.21 -15.70
CA ARG A 400 29.09 -5.41 -16.52
C ARG A 400 30.32 -5.25 -17.44
N ALA A 401 31.23 -6.23 -17.42
CA ALA A 401 32.36 -6.22 -18.33
C ALA A 401 31.83 -6.12 -19.77
N GLU A 402 32.27 -5.10 -20.52
CA GLU A 402 31.94 -4.97 -21.93
C GLU A 402 32.46 -6.21 -22.66
N LYS A 403 31.58 -6.88 -23.41
CA LYS A 403 32.01 -7.96 -24.30
C LYS A 403 33.01 -7.36 -25.30
N PRO A 404 34.20 -7.94 -25.49
CA PRO A 404 35.13 -7.44 -26.49
C PRO A 404 34.43 -7.42 -27.85
N LYS A 405 34.42 -6.26 -28.51
CA LYS A 405 33.90 -6.11 -29.88
C LYS A 405 34.64 -7.13 -30.76
N LYS A 406 33.90 -8.02 -31.42
CA LYS A 406 34.47 -8.90 -32.45
C LYS A 406 35.17 -7.99 -33.49
N PRO A 407 36.42 -8.27 -33.88
CA PRO A 407 37.06 -7.51 -34.94
C PRO A 407 36.21 -7.65 -36.21
N ALA A 408 35.93 -6.52 -36.85
CA ALA A 408 35.27 -6.52 -38.15
C ALA A 408 36.18 -7.30 -39.12
N VAL A 409 35.63 -8.36 -39.71
CA VAL A 409 36.26 -9.05 -40.82
C VAL A 409 36.25 -8.05 -41.98
N GLN A 410 37.45 -7.60 -42.39
CA GLN A 410 37.65 -6.75 -43.57
C GLN A 410 37.48 -7.57 -44.84
#